data_AF-A0A975B4B8-F1
#
_entry.id   AF-A0A975B4B8-F1
#
_cell.length_a   1.000
_cell.length_b   1.000
_cell.length_c   1.000
_cell.angle_alpha   90.00
_cell.angle_beta   90.00
_cell.angle_gamma   90.00
#
_symmetry.space_group_name_H-M   'P 1'
#
loop_
_entity.id
_entity.type
_entity.pdbx_description
1 polymer ?
#
loop_
_entity_poly.entity_id
_entity_poly.type
_entity_poly.pdbx_seq_one_letter_code
_entity_poly.pdbx_strand_id
1 'polypeptide(L)'
;MTEKKQESKELKNRKKDDAVRGTSRDREYYIKLAEEKNSRVIQVNTADTYILTDLARSSDQGIRRMRNQIMRTVEPEVFVDLMNRFNDAVISLSQAVEQICKTTDTPFKTPRGIIQILADRDNMKRSTSEKGKK
;
A
#
# COMPACT_ATOMS: atom_id res chain seq x y z
N MET A 1 26.28 41.68 20.21
CA MET A 1 26.37 40.44 19.40
C MET A 1 25.24 39.43 19.66
N THR A 2 24.33 39.72 20.58
CA THR A 2 23.30 38.78 21.07
C THR A 2 21.98 38.86 20.29
N GLU A 3 21.57 40.05 19.87
CA GLU A 3 20.30 40.30 19.15
C GLU A 3 20.28 39.68 17.75
N LYS A 4 21.35 39.84 16.95
CA LYS A 4 21.47 39.19 15.63
C LYS A 4 21.42 37.66 15.68
N LYS A 5 21.82 37.05 16.81
CA LYS A 5 21.73 35.60 17.03
C LYS A 5 20.31 35.16 17.41
N GLN A 6 19.54 36.00 18.08
CA GLN A 6 18.14 35.74 18.41
C GLN A 6 17.23 35.89 17.18
N GLU A 7 17.39 36.95 16.39
CA GLU A 7 16.64 37.14 15.14
C GLU A 7 16.92 36.01 14.13
N SER A 8 18.17 35.55 14.03
CA SER A 8 18.53 34.43 13.14
C SER A 8 17.94 33.09 13.60
N LYS A 9 17.74 32.90 14.91
CA LYS A 9 17.06 31.72 15.47
C LYS A 9 15.55 31.79 15.25
N GLU A 10 14.92 32.94 15.44
CA GLU A 10 13.49 33.13 15.18
C GLU A 10 13.17 33.00 13.69
N LEU A 11 14.00 33.54 12.79
CA LEU A 11 13.82 33.36 11.35
C LEU A 11 13.95 31.88 10.92
N LYS A 12 14.85 31.14 11.56
CA LYS A 12 15.00 29.69 11.32
C LYS A 12 13.81 28.91 11.84
N ASN A 13 13.25 29.28 12.99
CA ASN A 13 12.05 28.65 13.53
C ASN A 13 10.83 28.96 12.65
N ARG A 14 10.63 30.22 12.21
CA ARG A 14 9.56 30.59 11.27
C ARG A 14 9.67 29.83 9.95
N LYS A 15 10.87 29.71 9.36
CA LYS A 15 11.07 28.89 8.15
C LYS A 15 10.81 27.40 8.38
N LYS A 16 11.03 26.90 9.59
CA LYS A 16 10.71 25.52 9.97
C LYS A 16 9.20 25.33 10.10
N ASP A 17 8.51 26.29 10.71
CA ASP A 17 7.06 26.30 10.85
C ASP A 17 6.36 26.48 9.49
N ASP A 18 6.91 27.29 8.59
CA ASP A 18 6.43 27.47 7.22
C ASP A 18 6.71 26.23 6.35
N ALA A 19 7.83 25.53 6.56
CA ALA A 19 8.11 24.23 5.93
C ALA A 19 7.16 23.13 6.45
N VAL A 20 6.78 23.17 7.72
CA VAL A 20 5.76 22.28 8.31
C VAL A 20 4.36 22.62 7.77
N ARG A 21 3.99 23.91 7.71
CA ARG A 21 2.70 24.38 7.15
C ARG A 21 2.57 24.14 5.65
N GLY A 22 3.65 24.27 4.88
CA GLY A 22 3.67 23.96 3.44
C GLY A 22 3.49 22.47 3.10
N THR A 23 3.45 21.59 4.11
CA THR A 23 3.23 20.15 3.95
C THR A 23 1.93 19.65 4.58
N SER A 24 1.23 20.48 5.36
CA SER A 24 -0.02 20.08 6.00
C SER A 24 -1.17 20.25 5.01
N ARG A 25 -1.35 19.25 4.14
CA ARG A 25 -2.59 19.07 3.38
C ARG A 25 -3.74 19.06 4.38
N ASP A 26 -4.61 20.06 4.29
CA ASP A 26 -5.74 20.22 5.19
C ASP A 26 -6.83 19.17 4.90
N ARG A 27 -7.78 19.04 5.82
CA ARG A 27 -8.91 18.11 5.66
C ARG A 27 -9.65 18.35 4.35
N GLU A 28 -9.77 19.62 3.93
CA GLU A 28 -10.44 20.02 2.71
C GLU A 28 -9.73 19.51 1.44
N TYR A 29 -8.40 19.52 1.41
CA TYR A 29 -7.61 18.90 0.35
C TYR A 29 -7.93 17.42 0.18
N TYR A 30 -7.99 16.65 1.27
CA TYR A 30 -8.28 15.22 1.20
C TYR A 30 -9.72 14.92 0.80
N ILE A 31 -10.68 15.78 1.18
CA ILE A 31 -12.07 15.69 0.71
C ILE A 31 -12.12 15.91 -0.80
N LYS A 32 -11.51 16.98 -1.32
CA LYS A 32 -11.43 17.22 -2.77
C LYS A 32 -10.73 16.10 -3.52
N LEU A 33 -9.65 15.56 -2.95
CA LEU A 33 -8.96 14.42 -3.54
C LEU A 33 -9.89 13.20 -3.61
N ALA A 34 -10.67 12.93 -2.55
CA ALA A 34 -11.62 11.80 -2.53
C ALA A 34 -12.75 11.91 -3.58
N GLU A 35 -13.04 13.11 -4.08
CA GLU A 35 -13.99 13.33 -5.17
C GLU A 35 -13.40 12.96 -6.56
N GLU A 36 -12.08 12.87 -6.68
CA GLU A 36 -11.44 12.49 -7.94
C GLU A 36 -11.68 11.00 -8.27
N LYS A 37 -12.15 10.73 -9.50
CA LYS A 37 -12.53 9.38 -9.97
C LYS A 37 -11.45 8.29 -9.82
N ASN A 38 -10.17 8.68 -9.84
CA ASN A 38 -9.04 7.75 -9.80
C ASN A 38 -8.33 7.74 -8.44
N SER A 39 -8.77 8.54 -7.48
CA SER A 39 -8.19 8.52 -6.15
C SER A 39 -8.86 7.44 -5.30
N ARG A 40 -8.11 6.92 -4.33
CA ARG A 40 -8.65 6.14 -3.23
C ARG A 40 -8.13 6.74 -1.95
N VAL A 41 -9.03 7.35 -1.19
CA VAL A 41 -8.72 7.94 0.10
C VAL A 41 -9.31 7.04 1.19
N ILE A 42 -8.48 6.67 2.16
CA ILE A 42 -8.89 5.89 3.32
C ILE A 42 -8.70 6.78 4.54
N GLN A 43 -9.78 7.02 5.29
CA GLN A 43 -9.66 7.65 6.60
C GLN A 43 -9.23 6.59 7.61
N VAL A 44 -8.10 6.84 8.25
CA VAL A 44 -7.49 5.92 9.21
C VAL A 44 -7.45 6.61 10.57
N ASN A 45 -8.10 6.01 11.56
CA ASN A 45 -8.21 6.58 12.92
C ASN A 45 -7.26 5.92 13.93
N THR A 46 -6.58 4.83 13.54
CA THR A 46 -5.71 4.04 14.41
C THR A 46 -4.26 4.04 13.91
N ALA A 47 -3.30 4.09 14.82
CA ALA A 47 -1.88 4.19 14.46
C ALA A 47 -1.39 2.96 13.66
N ASP A 48 -1.81 1.76 14.07
CA ASP A 48 -1.38 0.49 13.45
C ASP A 48 -1.74 0.40 11.95
N THR A 49 -2.81 1.07 11.56
CA THR A 49 -3.31 1.10 10.18
C THR A 49 -2.54 2.09 9.28
N TYR A 50 -1.76 3.02 9.82
CA TYR A 50 -0.87 3.85 8.98
C TYR A 50 0.22 3.02 8.29
N ILE A 51 0.70 1.97 8.96
CA ILE A 51 1.67 1.03 8.38
C ILE A 51 1.13 0.44 7.08
N LEU A 52 -0.16 0.07 7.04
CA LEU A 52 -0.79 -0.46 5.83
C LEU A 52 -0.82 0.57 4.70
N THR A 53 -1.08 1.84 5.01
CA THR A 53 -1.10 2.90 3.99
C THR A 53 0.29 3.16 3.41
N ASP A 54 1.35 3.11 4.23
CA ASP A 54 2.73 3.29 3.78
C ASP A 54 3.23 2.10 2.94
N LEU A 55 2.86 0.89 3.33
CA LEU A 55 3.13 -0.33 2.56
C LEU A 55 2.39 -0.32 1.23
N ALA A 56 1.12 0.10 1.20
CA ALA A 56 0.34 0.25 -0.02
C ALA A 56 1.00 1.26 -0.99
N ARG A 57 1.44 2.42 -0.48
CA ARG A 57 2.14 3.43 -1.27
C ARG A 57 3.47 2.91 -1.84
N SER A 58 4.26 2.26 -0.99
CA SER A 58 5.59 1.75 -1.40
C SER A 58 5.46 0.60 -2.40
N SER A 59 4.48 -0.29 -2.21
CA SER A 59 4.22 -1.40 -3.13
C SER A 59 3.73 -0.92 -4.49
N ASP A 60 2.81 0.05 -4.58
CA ASP A 60 2.39 0.63 -5.87
C ASP A 60 3.58 1.20 -6.65
N GLN A 61 4.42 2.00 -5.99
CA GLN A 61 5.61 2.58 -6.62
C GLN A 61 6.58 1.49 -7.10
N GLY A 62 6.84 0.48 -6.27
CA GLY A 62 7.72 -0.64 -6.59
C GLY A 62 7.20 -1.46 -7.75
N ILE A 63 5.95 -1.94 -7.68
CA ILE A 63 5.30 -2.77 -8.71
C ILE A 63 5.23 -2.02 -10.04
N ARG A 64 4.87 -0.73 -10.02
CA ARG A 64 4.83 0.10 -11.23
C ARG A 64 6.21 0.22 -11.88
N ARG A 65 7.27 0.47 -11.09
CA ARG A 65 8.65 0.54 -11.60
C ARG A 65 9.10 -0.80 -12.15
N MET A 66 8.85 -1.89 -11.43
CA MET A 66 9.20 -3.23 -11.90
C MET A 66 8.51 -3.53 -13.23
N ARG A 67 7.19 -3.29 -13.34
CA ARG A 67 6.44 -3.54 -14.58
C ARG A 67 7.01 -2.79 -15.79
N ASN A 68 7.47 -1.55 -15.60
CA ASN A 68 8.08 -0.74 -16.65
C ASN A 68 9.50 -1.19 -17.03
N GLN A 69 10.15 -2.00 -16.18
CA GLN A 69 11.53 -2.47 -16.32
C GLN A 69 11.64 -3.95 -16.70
N ILE A 70 10.51 -4.69 -16.72
CA ILE A 70 10.44 -6.07 -17.21
C ILE A 70 11.06 -6.15 -18.61
N MET A 71 11.89 -7.17 -18.84
CA MET A 71 12.64 -7.41 -20.10
C MET A 71 13.68 -6.33 -20.46
N ARG A 72 13.91 -5.33 -19.59
CA ARG A 72 14.97 -4.33 -19.76
C ARG A 72 16.08 -4.53 -18.74
N THR A 73 15.72 -4.51 -17.47
CA THR A 73 16.65 -4.61 -16.33
C THR A 73 16.15 -5.57 -15.26
N VAL A 74 14.92 -6.07 -15.40
CA VAL A 74 14.31 -7.07 -14.51
C VAL A 74 13.95 -8.28 -15.36
N GLU A 75 14.54 -9.42 -15.01
CA GLU A 75 14.21 -10.69 -15.66
C GLU A 75 12.76 -11.09 -15.35
N PRO A 76 12.01 -11.64 -16.32
CA PRO A 76 10.62 -12.04 -16.13
C PRO A 76 10.42 -13.00 -14.95
N GLU A 77 11.33 -13.96 -14.77
CA GLU A 77 11.25 -14.96 -13.70
C GLU A 77 11.36 -14.31 -12.31
N VAL A 78 12.25 -13.32 -12.16
CA VAL A 78 12.41 -12.55 -10.93
C VAL A 78 11.15 -11.76 -10.63
N PHE A 79 10.56 -11.13 -11.65
CA PHE A 79 9.30 -10.41 -11.49
C PHE A 79 8.18 -11.35 -11.03
N VAL A 80 8.03 -12.51 -11.68
CA VAL A 80 7.00 -13.49 -11.35
C VAL A 80 7.16 -14.00 -9.92
N ASP A 81 8.38 -14.35 -9.50
CA ASP A 81 8.63 -14.81 -8.13
C ASP A 81 8.27 -13.76 -7.07
N LEU A 82 8.73 -12.51 -7.27
CA LEU A 82 8.41 -11.41 -6.36
C LEU A 82 6.91 -11.11 -6.30
N MET A 83 6.21 -11.15 -7.44
CA MET A 83 4.76 -10.95 -7.47
C MET A 83 4.00 -12.09 -6.82
N ASN A 84 4.46 -13.34 -6.94
CA ASN A 84 3.88 -14.47 -6.23
C ASN A 84 4.01 -14.31 -4.72
N ARG A 85 5.21 -13.95 -4.24
CA ARG A 85 5.47 -13.68 -2.82
C ARG A 85 4.65 -12.51 -2.29
N PHE A 86 4.50 -11.45 -3.09
CA PHE A 86 3.63 -10.32 -2.75
C PHE A 86 2.17 -10.77 -2.61
N ASN A 87 1.67 -11.57 -3.56
CA ASN A 87 0.30 -12.09 -3.52
C ASN A 87 0.07 -12.99 -2.30
N ASP A 88 1.04 -13.84 -1.93
CA ASP A 88 0.99 -14.65 -0.71
C ASP A 88 0.85 -13.78 0.54
N ALA A 89 1.70 -12.75 0.67
CA ALA A 89 1.64 -11.83 1.80
C ALA A 89 0.30 -11.10 1.90
N VAL A 90 -0.28 -10.68 0.76
CA VAL A 90 -1.59 -10.03 0.71
C VAL A 90 -2.72 -10.99 1.12
N ILE A 91 -2.65 -12.27 0.71
CA ILE A 91 -3.61 -13.30 1.14
C ILE A 91 -3.52 -13.50 2.66
N SER A 92 -2.31 -13.67 3.20
CA SER A 92 -2.11 -13.84 4.65
C SER A 92 -2.61 -12.64 5.44
N LEU A 93 -2.35 -11.42 4.96
CA LEU A 93 -2.88 -10.20 5.56
C LEU A 93 -4.42 -10.20 5.55
N SER A 94 -5.05 -10.56 4.43
CA SER A 94 -6.51 -10.63 4.33
C SER A 94 -7.11 -11.64 5.31
N GLN A 95 -6.45 -12.78 5.53
CA GLN A 95 -6.89 -13.79 6.50
C GLN A 95 -6.78 -13.26 7.94
N ALA A 96 -5.70 -12.57 8.27
CA ALA A 96 -5.53 -11.94 9.58
C ALA A 96 -6.60 -10.86 9.82
N VAL A 97 -6.86 -10.01 8.82
CA VAL A 97 -7.93 -8.99 8.89
C VAL A 97 -9.30 -9.63 9.05
N GLU A 98 -9.60 -10.71 8.31
CA GLU A 98 -10.86 -11.44 8.47
C GLU A 98 -11.04 -11.97 9.90
N GLN A 99 -9.98 -12.50 10.52
CA GLN A 99 -10.02 -12.98 11.91
C GLN A 99 -10.25 -11.85 12.91
N ILE A 100 -9.60 -10.69 12.72
CA ILE A 100 -9.83 -9.50 13.54
C ILE A 100 -11.31 -9.07 13.44
N CYS A 101 -11.81 -8.94 12.21
CA CYS A 101 -13.20 -8.54 11.96
C CYS A 101 -14.21 -9.54 12.56
N LYS A 102 -13.95 -10.85 12.47
CA LYS A 102 -14.79 -11.87 13.12
C LYS A 102 -14.81 -11.72 14.65
N THR A 103 -13.67 -11.39 15.24
CA THR A 103 -13.55 -11.19 16.70
C THR A 103 -14.33 -9.98 17.18
N THR A 104 -14.45 -8.95 16.34
CA THR A 104 -15.18 -7.70 16.65
C THR A 104 -16.59 -7.64 16.04
N ASP A 105 -17.12 -8.76 15.56
CA ASP A 105 -18.41 -8.87 14.85
C ASP A 105 -18.59 -7.82 13.74
N THR A 106 -17.49 -7.52 13.04
CA THR A 106 -17.46 -6.55 11.95
C THR A 106 -17.59 -7.30 10.62
N PRO A 107 -18.53 -6.92 9.74
CA PRO A 107 -18.67 -7.56 8.43
C PRO A 107 -17.38 -7.41 7.60
N PHE A 108 -16.80 -8.54 7.21
CA PHE A 108 -15.66 -8.59 6.31
C PHE A 108 -16.05 -9.23 4.98
N LYS A 109 -15.62 -8.61 3.88
CA LYS A 109 -15.78 -9.16 2.53
C LYS A 109 -14.42 -9.30 1.88
N THR A 110 -14.08 -10.53 1.49
CA THR A 110 -12.83 -10.81 0.78
C THR A 110 -12.75 -9.97 -0.50
N PRO A 111 -11.66 -9.21 -0.72
CA PRO A 111 -11.45 -8.46 -1.94
C PRO A 111 -11.49 -9.35 -3.18
N ARG A 112 -12.15 -8.89 -4.26
CA ARG A 112 -12.28 -9.64 -5.52
C ARG A 112 -10.93 -10.09 -6.09
N GLY A 113 -9.90 -9.25 -5.97
CA GLY A 113 -8.55 -9.60 -6.43
C GLY A 113 -7.98 -10.84 -5.73
N ILE A 114 -8.25 -11.00 -4.44
CA ILE A 114 -7.82 -12.18 -3.67
C ILE A 114 -8.60 -13.43 -4.10
N ILE A 115 -9.92 -13.29 -4.31
CA ILE A 115 -10.76 -14.38 -4.81
C ILE A 115 -10.21 -14.91 -6.15
N GLN A 116 -9.81 -14.00 -7.05
CA GLN A 116 -9.23 -14.37 -8.34
C GLN A 116 -7.90 -15.12 -8.18
N ILE A 117 -6.98 -14.61 -7.36
CA ILE A 117 -5.68 -15.25 -7.12
C ILE A 117 -5.87 -16.67 -6.59
N LEU A 118 -6.81 -16.88 -5.66
CA LEU A 118 -7.11 -18.20 -5.10
C LEU A 118 -7.69 -19.15 -6.15
N ALA A 119 -8.63 -18.66 -6.97
CA ALA A 119 -9.22 -19.45 -8.05
C ALA A 119 -8.16 -19.89 -9.09
N ASP A 120 -7.27 -18.98 -9.47
CA ASP A 120 -6.20 -19.27 -10.43
C ASP A 120 -5.23 -20.35 -9.90
N ARG A 121 -4.91 -20.31 -8.61
CA ARG A 121 -4.08 -21.33 -7.94
C ARG A 121 -4.74 -22.70 -7.90
N ASP A 122 -6.03 -22.76 -7.61
CA ASP A 122 -6.78 -24.02 -7.58
C ASP A 122 -6.85 -24.65 -8.98
N ASN A 123 -7.00 -23.83 -10.03
CA ASN A 123 -6.96 -24.30 -11.41
C ASN A 123 -5.58 -24.85 -11.81
N MET A 124 -4.47 -24.23 -11.36
CA MET A 124 -3.12 -24.78 -11.56
C MET A 124 -2.91 -26.12 -10.87
N LYS A 125 -3.43 -26.30 -9.64
CA LYS A 125 -3.33 -27.58 -8.92
C LYS A 125 -4.08 -28.71 -9.63
N ARG A 126 -5.27 -28.43 -10.16
CA ARG A 126 -6.07 -29.43 -10.90
C ARG A 126 -5.36 -29.87 -12.18
N SER A 127 -4.84 -28.94 -12.97
CA SER A 127 -4.16 -29.24 -14.25
C SER A 127 -2.84 -30.01 -14.10
N THR A 128 -2.15 -29.88 -12.97
CA THR A 128 -0.93 -30.66 -12.66
C THR A 128 -1.26 -32.07 -12.18
N SER A 129 -2.38 -32.25 -11.45
CA SER A 129 -2.84 -33.57 -10.99
C SER A 129 -3.35 -34.49 -12.11
N GLU A 130 -3.88 -33.93 -13.21
CA GLU A 130 -4.34 -34.71 -14.37
C GLU A 130 -3.20 -35.18 -15.27
N LYS A 131 -2.06 -34.48 -15.30
CA LYS A 131 -0.88 -34.85 -16.10
C LYS A 131 -0.06 -35.99 -15.48
N GLY A 132 -0.19 -36.24 -14.17
CA GLY A 132 0.50 -37.33 -13.46
C GLY A 132 -0.23 -38.68 -13.45
N LYS A 133 -1.36 -38.79 -14.15
CA LYS A 133 -2.18 -40.02 -14.24
C LYS A 133 -2.14 -40.71 -15.62
N LYS A 134 -1.24 -40.29 -16.52
CA LYS A 134 -1.04 -40.92 -17.83
C LYS A 134 0.32 -41.58 -17.91
#